data_AF-A0A0N1L3Q7-F1
#
_entry.id   AF-A0A0N1L3Q7-F1
#
_cell.length_a   1.000
_cell.length_b   1.000
_cell.length_c   1.000
_cell.angle_alpha   90.00
_cell.angle_beta   90.00
_cell.angle_gamma   90.00
#
_symmetry.space_group_name_H-M   'P 1'
#
loop_
_entity.id
_entity.type
_entity.pdbx_description
1 polymer ?
#
loop_
_entity_poly.entity_id
_entity_poly.type
_entity_poly.pdbx_seq_one_letter_code
_entity_poly.pdbx_strand_id
1 'polypeptide(L)'
;MKRLASALPRTLRALGGEGESRLLPEARLSGPMPWVIAIMIALTVVAAASALALRHAAQAASADLEGGVTVQIVSAAPAQRQRQADAALAVLRHAPGVISATAVPQDQLDALVEPWLGTRAGDDLDDLPIPALIDVRLAGTATPARLDLLRKALAATAPAARIDAQSSWLAPVFRAIGALQWAAGGLIALFAFATVSAVLLASRNALGTHRETIEIVHMLGATDVQIARVFQRSMATDAAMGGLVGLLAGVVTVLGLARQFAALGSGMVAQGSLAWTDWVALAGIPIAGVLLVMLTARLTVLAALRRMV
;
A
#
# COMPACT_ATOMS: atom_id res chain seq x y z
N MET A 1 -1.96 -74.12 -10.52
CA MET A 1 -0.58 -74.51 -10.89
C MET A 1 0.11 -73.26 -11.44
N LYS A 2 0.82 -72.46 -10.62
CA LYS A 2 2.28 -72.53 -10.35
C LYS A 2 3.16 -72.57 -11.61
N ARG A 3 3.82 -71.40 -11.86
CA ARG A 3 5.19 -71.15 -12.35
C ARG A 3 5.59 -71.54 -13.79
N LEU A 4 6.08 -70.53 -14.52
CA LEU A 4 7.25 -70.47 -15.44
C LEU A 4 7.09 -69.12 -16.19
N ALA A 5 7.71 -67.98 -15.87
CA ALA A 5 9.13 -67.64 -15.71
C ALA A 5 10.02 -68.17 -16.83
N SER A 6 10.23 -67.36 -17.89
CA SER A 6 11.59 -66.89 -18.25
C SER A 6 11.62 -66.02 -19.51
N ALA A 7 12.33 -64.88 -19.37
CA ALA A 7 13.26 -64.29 -20.34
C ALA A 7 12.72 -63.67 -21.64
N LEU A 8 12.57 -62.34 -21.63
CA LEU A 8 12.73 -61.48 -22.81
C LEU A 8 13.55 -60.23 -22.41
N PRO A 9 14.51 -59.78 -23.24
CA PRO A 9 15.65 -58.95 -22.83
C PRO A 9 15.31 -57.47 -22.62
N ARG A 10 15.83 -56.90 -21.52
CA ARG A 10 15.73 -55.50 -21.08
C ARG A 10 16.74 -54.55 -21.75
N THR A 11 17.12 -54.78 -23.01
CA THR A 11 18.31 -54.10 -23.61
C THR A 11 18.02 -53.05 -24.69
N LEU A 12 16.79 -52.56 -24.87
CA LEU A 12 16.49 -51.52 -25.87
C LEU A 12 15.69 -50.31 -25.34
N ARG A 13 15.80 -50.01 -24.04
CA ARG A 13 15.24 -48.77 -23.46
C ARG A 13 16.30 -47.77 -22.96
N ALA A 14 17.57 -48.02 -23.27
CA ALA A 14 18.72 -47.23 -22.80
C ALA A 14 19.38 -46.35 -23.88
N LEU A 15 18.68 -46.06 -25.00
CA LEU A 15 19.23 -45.24 -26.10
C LEU A 15 18.35 -44.02 -26.45
N GLY A 16 17.61 -43.50 -25.47
CA GLY A 16 16.82 -42.28 -25.65
C GLY A 16 16.72 -41.48 -24.37
N GLY A 17 17.62 -40.51 -24.19
CA GLY A 17 17.34 -39.35 -23.33
C GLY A 17 18.05 -39.21 -21.98
N GLU A 18 19.18 -39.89 -21.72
CA GLU A 18 19.95 -39.67 -20.47
C GLU A 18 21.19 -38.77 -20.63
N GLY A 19 21.51 -38.34 -21.86
CA GLY A 19 22.70 -37.53 -22.15
C GLY A 19 22.49 -36.01 -22.14
N GLU A 20 21.30 -35.51 -22.48
CA GLU A 20 21.04 -34.05 -22.62
C GLU A 20 20.65 -33.37 -21.30
N SER A 21 20.10 -34.12 -20.35
CA SER A 21 19.66 -33.59 -19.05
C SER A 21 20.81 -33.39 -18.05
N ARG A 22 22.04 -33.80 -18.37
CA ARG A 22 23.23 -33.65 -17.51
C ARG A 22 24.12 -32.45 -17.83
N LEU A 23 23.85 -31.73 -18.93
CA LEU A 23 24.62 -30.57 -19.36
C LEU A 23 23.93 -29.23 -19.06
N LEU A 24 22.70 -29.27 -18.56
CA LEU A 24 22.04 -28.09 -18.00
C LEU A 24 22.38 -28.05 -16.51
N PRO A 25 22.96 -26.96 -15.98
CA PRO A 25 22.97 -26.74 -14.55
C PRO A 25 21.50 -26.77 -14.12
N GLU A 26 21.10 -27.83 -13.41
CA GLU A 26 19.78 -27.86 -12.78
C GLU A 26 19.63 -26.56 -12.00
N ALA A 27 18.47 -25.92 -12.11
CA ALA A 27 18.06 -24.84 -11.23
C ALA A 27 18.02 -25.42 -9.80
N ARG A 28 19.19 -25.49 -9.16
CA ARG A 28 19.33 -26.06 -7.84
C ARG A 28 18.65 -25.10 -6.89
N LEU A 29 17.47 -25.49 -6.45
CA LEU A 29 16.70 -24.91 -5.34
C LEU A 29 17.49 -24.82 -4.02
N SER A 30 18.74 -25.30 -3.98
CA SER A 30 19.67 -25.18 -2.86
C SER A 30 20.54 -23.91 -2.89
N GLY A 31 20.46 -23.08 -3.93
CA GLY A 31 21.14 -21.79 -3.92
C GLY A 31 20.50 -20.80 -2.92
N PRO A 32 21.26 -19.94 -2.24
CA PRO A 32 20.70 -18.92 -1.35
C PRO A 32 19.94 -17.80 -2.09
N MET A 33 20.16 -17.66 -3.41
CA MET A 33 19.65 -16.54 -4.22
C MET A 33 18.11 -16.45 -4.32
N PRO A 34 17.37 -17.53 -4.66
CA PRO A 34 15.91 -17.51 -4.66
C PRO A 34 15.32 -17.04 -3.33
N TRP A 35 15.91 -17.46 -2.20
CA TRP A 35 15.44 -17.08 -0.86
C TRP A 35 15.67 -15.61 -0.55
N VAL A 36 16.83 -15.06 -0.91
CA VAL A 36 17.10 -13.61 -0.78
C VAL A 36 16.10 -12.80 -1.60
N ILE A 37 15.84 -13.22 -2.85
CA ILE A 37 14.87 -12.56 -3.73
C ILE A 37 13.45 -12.66 -3.15
N ALA A 38 13.08 -13.83 -2.60
CA ALA A 38 11.79 -14.02 -1.96
C ALA A 38 11.59 -13.07 -0.77
N ILE A 39 12.60 -12.94 0.10
CA ILE A 39 12.54 -12.01 1.23
C ILE A 39 12.41 -10.56 0.74
N MET A 40 13.23 -10.14 -0.23
CA MET A 40 13.18 -8.77 -0.77
C MET A 40 11.82 -8.45 -1.40
N ILE A 41 11.26 -9.37 -2.19
CA ILE A 41 9.94 -9.20 -2.81
C ILE A 41 8.84 -9.19 -1.76
N ALA A 42 8.87 -10.08 -0.76
CA ALA A 42 7.90 -10.08 0.33
C ALA A 42 7.90 -8.74 1.08
N LEU A 43 9.08 -8.23 1.44
CA LEU A 43 9.21 -6.95 2.13
C LEU A 43 8.75 -5.78 1.27
N THR A 44 9.02 -5.83 -0.04
CA THR A 44 8.55 -4.81 -0.99
C THR A 44 7.03 -4.84 -1.13
N VAL A 45 6.42 -6.02 -1.21
CA VAL A 45 4.95 -6.20 -1.24
C VAL A 45 4.31 -5.64 0.03
N VAL A 46 4.88 -5.93 1.21
CA VAL A 46 4.37 -5.40 2.49
C VAL A 46 4.51 -3.88 2.55
N ALA A 47 5.67 -3.33 2.17
CA ALA A 47 5.90 -1.89 2.15
C ALA A 47 4.95 -1.17 1.18
N ALA A 48 4.78 -1.70 -0.03
CA ALA A 48 3.87 -1.17 -1.04
C ALA A 48 2.42 -1.24 -0.56
N ALA A 49 1.96 -2.39 -0.07
CA ALA A 49 0.61 -2.56 0.45
C ALA A 49 0.32 -1.58 1.61
N SER A 50 1.27 -1.40 2.52
CA SER A 50 1.15 -0.44 3.63
C SER A 50 1.02 1.00 3.14
N ALA A 51 1.84 1.40 2.15
CA ALA A 51 1.78 2.74 1.56
C ALA A 51 0.45 2.98 0.80
N LEU A 52 -0.03 1.99 0.06
CA LEU A 52 -1.32 2.03 -0.65
C LEU A 52 -2.49 2.13 0.33
N ALA A 53 -2.50 1.31 1.38
CA ALA A 53 -3.52 1.35 2.43
C ALA A 53 -3.55 2.71 3.14
N LEU A 54 -2.37 3.25 3.48
CA LEU A 54 -2.27 4.56 4.11
C LEU A 54 -2.76 5.69 3.18
N ARG A 55 -2.53 5.57 1.87
CA ARG A 55 -3.06 6.51 0.88
C ARG A 55 -4.58 6.48 0.83
N HIS A 56 -5.22 5.31 0.80
CA HIS A 56 -6.68 5.22 0.81
C HIS A 56 -7.28 5.72 2.11
N ALA A 57 -6.68 5.37 3.24
CA ALA A 57 -7.10 5.90 4.54
C ALA A 57 -7.01 7.43 4.58
N ALA A 58 -5.93 8.02 4.05
CA ALA A 58 -5.80 9.47 3.94
C ALA A 58 -6.86 10.07 3.01
N GLN A 59 -7.07 9.50 1.83
CA GLN A 59 -8.04 10.00 0.86
C GLN A 59 -9.48 9.92 1.38
N ALA A 60 -9.84 8.83 2.05
CA ALA A 60 -11.15 8.68 2.68
C ALA A 60 -11.35 9.71 3.79
N ALA A 61 -10.36 9.85 4.69
CA ALA A 61 -10.41 10.85 5.75
C ALA A 61 -10.45 12.28 5.18
N SER A 62 -9.66 12.59 4.15
CA SER A 62 -9.70 13.88 3.47
C SER A 62 -11.06 14.14 2.83
N ALA A 63 -11.66 13.16 2.15
CA ALA A 63 -12.96 13.32 1.51
C ALA A 63 -14.09 13.60 2.52
N ASP A 64 -14.08 12.90 3.66
CA ASP A 64 -15.05 13.14 4.75
C ASP A 64 -14.87 14.53 5.37
N LEU A 65 -13.63 15.02 5.47
CA LEU A 65 -13.32 16.31 6.11
C LEU A 65 -13.41 17.51 5.16
N GLU A 66 -13.10 17.35 3.88
CA GLU A 66 -13.15 18.42 2.88
C GLU A 66 -14.58 18.84 2.55
N GLY A 67 -15.55 17.93 2.69
CA GLY A 67 -16.97 18.24 2.58
C GLY A 67 -17.63 18.65 3.90
N GLY A 68 -16.95 18.45 5.04
CA GLY A 68 -17.48 18.73 6.38
C GLY A 68 -17.33 20.19 6.78
N VAL A 69 -18.45 20.84 7.06
CA VAL A 69 -18.51 22.23 7.54
C VAL A 69 -19.34 22.26 8.82
N THR A 70 -18.78 22.81 9.89
CA THR A 70 -19.51 22.99 11.14
C THR A 70 -19.94 24.45 11.25
N VAL A 71 -21.24 24.68 11.42
CA VAL A 71 -21.80 25.99 11.71
C VAL A 71 -22.10 26.06 13.21
N GLN A 72 -21.45 26.98 13.90
CA GLN A 72 -21.57 27.20 15.33
C GLN A 72 -22.37 28.47 15.60
N ILE A 73 -23.36 28.42 16.47
CA ILE A 73 -24.14 29.60 16.86
C ILE A 73 -23.88 29.88 18.33
N VAL A 74 -23.17 30.97 18.59
CA VAL A 74 -22.78 31.40 19.94
C VAL A 74 -23.71 32.52 20.38
N SER A 75 -24.64 32.22 21.29
CA SER A 75 -25.48 33.25 21.93
C SER A 75 -25.64 32.97 23.42
N ALA A 76 -25.60 34.03 24.22
CA ALA A 76 -25.80 33.97 25.66
C ALA A 76 -27.25 33.59 26.04
N ALA A 77 -28.22 33.86 25.17
CA ALA A 77 -29.63 33.53 25.41
C ALA A 77 -30.01 32.19 24.75
N PRO A 78 -30.34 31.13 25.50
CA PRO A 78 -30.65 29.80 24.95
C PRO A 78 -31.77 29.82 23.91
N ALA A 79 -32.87 30.52 24.21
CA ALA A 79 -34.01 30.65 23.30
C ALA A 79 -33.69 31.42 22.01
N GLN A 80 -32.69 32.30 22.01
CA GLN A 80 -32.24 33.00 20.80
C GLN A 80 -31.28 32.14 20.00
N ARG A 81 -30.42 31.38 20.68
CA ARG A 81 -29.50 30.40 20.10
C ARG A 81 -30.26 29.34 19.30
N GLN A 82 -31.29 28.73 19.91
CA GLN A 82 -32.10 27.71 19.25
C GLN A 82 -32.88 28.27 18.05
N ARG A 83 -33.51 29.46 18.20
CA ARG A 83 -34.21 30.12 17.08
C ARG A 83 -33.29 30.41 15.90
N GLN A 84 -32.06 30.87 16.16
CA GLN A 84 -31.08 31.09 15.10
C GLN A 84 -30.59 29.76 14.50
N ALA A 85 -30.45 28.70 15.30
CA ALA A 85 -30.08 27.37 14.82
C ALA A 85 -31.13 26.78 13.89
N ASP A 86 -32.40 26.83 14.25
CA ASP A 86 -33.50 26.32 13.42
C ASP A 86 -33.61 27.12 12.11
N ALA A 87 -33.45 28.45 12.19
CA ALA A 87 -33.49 29.30 11.01
C ALA A 87 -32.27 29.10 10.10
N ALA A 88 -31.07 28.95 10.66
CA ALA A 88 -29.87 28.60 9.92
C ALA A 88 -30.00 27.22 9.24
N LEU A 89 -30.53 26.22 9.96
CA LEU A 89 -30.77 24.88 9.45
C LEU A 89 -31.73 24.90 8.24
N ALA A 90 -32.81 25.68 8.32
CA ALA A 90 -33.76 25.82 7.22
C ALA A 90 -33.11 26.41 5.95
N VAL A 91 -32.25 27.43 6.10
CA VAL A 91 -31.50 28.02 4.99
C VAL A 91 -30.49 27.03 4.42
N LEU A 92 -29.71 26.36 5.28
CA LEU A 92 -28.67 25.42 4.88
C LEU A 92 -29.21 24.20 4.12
N ARG A 93 -30.40 23.70 4.50
CA ARG A 93 -31.06 22.59 3.78
C ARG A 93 -31.44 22.93 2.34
N HIS A 94 -31.64 24.21 2.02
CA HIS A 94 -31.98 24.67 0.68
C HIS A 94 -30.79 25.34 -0.04
N ALA A 95 -29.62 25.41 0.61
CA ALA A 95 -28.46 26.06 0.04
C ALA A 95 -27.84 25.20 -1.08
N PRO A 96 -27.46 25.81 -2.22
CA PRO A 96 -26.89 25.08 -3.35
C PRO A 96 -25.56 24.45 -2.97
N GLY A 97 -25.41 23.15 -3.23
CA GLY A 97 -24.19 22.39 -2.95
C GLY A 97 -24.12 21.79 -1.54
N VAL A 98 -25.16 21.90 -0.72
CA VAL A 98 -25.32 21.16 0.53
C VAL A 98 -25.97 19.80 0.25
N ILE A 99 -25.34 18.70 0.66
CA ILE A 99 -25.91 17.34 0.62
C ILE A 99 -26.82 17.13 1.83
N SER A 100 -26.36 17.49 3.02
CA SER A 100 -27.11 17.30 4.26
C SER A 100 -26.75 18.39 5.27
N ALA A 101 -27.74 18.84 6.03
CA ALA A 101 -27.55 19.73 7.17
C ALA A 101 -28.38 19.18 8.34
N THR A 102 -27.70 18.90 9.45
CA THR A 102 -28.28 18.27 10.64
C THR A 102 -27.87 19.08 11.87
N ALA A 103 -28.84 19.48 12.69
CA ALA A 103 -28.55 20.06 13.99
C ALA A 103 -28.10 18.97 14.96
N VAL A 104 -27.03 19.22 15.71
CA VAL A 104 -26.57 18.30 16.76
C VAL A 104 -27.46 18.49 17.99
N PRO A 105 -28.14 17.43 18.48
CA PRO A 105 -28.98 17.51 19.68
C PRO A 105 -28.17 17.95 20.91
N GLN A 106 -28.77 18.76 21.80
CA GLN A 106 -28.09 19.27 22.99
C GLN A 106 -27.67 18.16 23.96
N ASP A 107 -28.51 17.14 24.14
CA ASP A 107 -28.21 15.95 24.95
C ASP A 107 -26.94 15.22 24.48
N GLN A 108 -26.70 15.17 23.16
CA GLN A 108 -25.45 14.62 22.63
C GLN A 108 -24.25 15.51 22.91
N LEU A 109 -24.42 16.84 22.87
CA LEU A 109 -23.34 17.78 23.22
C LEU A 109 -22.98 17.69 24.69
N ASP A 110 -23.98 17.62 25.57
CA ASP A 110 -23.81 17.51 27.01
C ASP A 110 -23.07 16.21 27.37
N ALA A 111 -23.48 15.09 26.79
CA ALA A 111 -22.83 13.79 26.97
C ALA A 111 -21.36 13.76 26.50
N LEU A 112 -20.99 14.58 25.50
CA LEU A 112 -19.60 14.70 25.02
C LEU A 112 -18.73 15.55 25.95
N VAL A 113 -19.34 16.51 26.67
CA VAL A 113 -18.65 17.47 27.53
C VAL A 113 -18.55 16.97 28.97
N GLU A 114 -19.55 16.23 29.45
CA GLU A 114 -19.64 15.68 30.81
C GLU A 114 -18.35 14.96 31.30
N PRO A 115 -17.66 14.12 30.48
CA PRO A 115 -16.43 13.44 30.91
C PRO A 115 -15.26 14.39 31.21
N TRP A 116 -15.26 15.58 30.61
CA TRP A 116 -14.20 16.58 30.75
C TRP A 116 -14.47 17.57 31.89
N LEU A 117 -15.75 17.79 32.23
CA LEU A 117 -16.15 18.68 33.33
C LEU A 117 -16.11 17.99 34.69
N GLY A 118 -16.09 16.66 34.74
CA GLY A 118 -16.07 15.90 36.00
C GLY A 118 -17.37 16.04 36.82
N THR A 119 -18.39 16.67 36.26
CA THR A 119 -19.75 16.78 36.80
C THR A 119 -20.53 15.51 36.51
N ARG A 120 -21.48 15.17 37.39
CA ARG A 120 -22.42 14.06 37.20
C ARG A 120 -23.66 14.56 36.46
N ALA A 121 -24.31 13.68 35.70
CA ALA A 121 -25.60 13.94 35.07
C ALA A 121 -26.57 14.61 36.05
N GLY A 122 -26.89 15.89 35.81
CA GLY A 122 -27.83 16.67 36.60
C GLY A 122 -27.27 17.83 37.44
N ASP A 123 -25.96 18.14 37.41
CA ASP A 123 -25.52 19.51 37.76
C ASP A 123 -26.03 20.47 36.67
N ASP A 124 -26.33 21.74 36.99
CA ASP A 124 -26.92 22.74 36.08
C ASP A 124 -26.02 23.04 34.85
N LEU A 125 -25.99 22.11 33.88
CA LEU A 125 -25.35 22.27 32.57
C LEU A 125 -26.13 23.27 31.69
N ASP A 126 -27.41 23.53 32.01
CA ASP A 126 -28.28 24.48 31.30
C ASP A 126 -27.74 25.92 31.32
N ASP A 127 -26.91 26.27 32.31
CA ASP A 127 -26.34 27.62 32.46
C ASP A 127 -24.98 27.77 31.77
N LEU A 128 -24.42 26.67 31.24
CA LEU A 128 -23.19 26.72 30.46
C LEU A 128 -23.51 27.22 29.04
N PRO A 129 -22.81 28.25 28.52
CA PRO A 129 -23.05 28.77 27.18
C PRO A 129 -22.44 27.84 26.11
N ILE A 130 -23.01 26.65 25.95
CA ILE A 130 -22.65 25.69 24.91
C ILE A 130 -23.22 26.17 23.57
N PRO A 131 -22.41 26.32 22.51
CA PRO A 131 -22.89 26.76 21.21
C PRO A 131 -23.79 25.69 20.58
N ALA A 132 -24.80 26.14 19.82
CA ALA A 132 -25.57 25.21 18.98
C ALA A 132 -24.73 24.86 17.75
N LEU A 133 -24.56 23.56 17.49
CA LEU A 133 -23.77 23.05 16.37
C LEU A 133 -24.69 22.51 15.28
N ILE A 134 -24.40 22.87 14.02
CA ILE A 134 -25.03 22.30 12.84
C ILE A 134 -23.93 21.68 11.99
N ASP A 135 -24.02 20.37 11.78
CA ASP A 135 -23.15 19.62 10.88
C ASP A 135 -23.69 19.74 9.45
N VAL A 136 -22.86 20.28 8.56
CA VAL A 136 -23.20 20.53 7.16
C VAL A 136 -22.24 19.77 6.28
N ARG A 137 -22.78 18.91 5.41
CA ARG A 137 -22.01 18.19 4.40
C ARG A 137 -22.23 18.80 3.04
N LEU A 138 -21.15 19.23 2.41
CA LEU A 138 -21.13 19.80 1.06
C LEU A 138 -20.88 18.71 0.01
N ALA A 139 -21.38 18.95 -1.20
CA ALA A 139 -21.21 18.05 -2.35
C ALA A 139 -19.79 18.06 -2.95
N GLY A 140 -18.85 18.79 -2.34
CA GLY A 140 -17.46 18.85 -2.74
C GLY A 140 -16.66 19.69 -1.75
N THR A 141 -15.44 20.05 -2.12
CA THR A 141 -14.51 20.77 -1.24
C THR A 141 -15.10 22.09 -0.72
N ALA A 142 -14.96 22.30 0.59
CA ALA A 142 -15.27 23.54 1.30
C ALA A 142 -14.24 24.63 0.96
N THR A 143 -14.30 25.16 -0.26
CA THR A 143 -13.42 26.25 -0.70
C THR A 143 -13.77 27.56 0.02
N PRO A 144 -12.80 28.47 0.22
CA PRO A 144 -13.04 29.77 0.87
C PRO A 144 -14.20 30.56 0.24
N ALA A 145 -14.30 30.55 -1.09
CA ALA A 145 -15.39 31.21 -1.81
C ALA A 145 -16.77 30.61 -1.49
N ARG A 146 -16.89 29.29 -1.35
CA ARG A 146 -18.14 28.63 -0.96
C ARG A 146 -18.50 28.91 0.49
N LEU A 147 -17.51 28.91 1.38
CA LEU A 147 -17.70 29.28 2.77
C LEU A 147 -18.19 30.73 2.89
N ASP A 148 -17.65 31.65 2.08
CA ASP A 148 -18.11 33.04 2.06
C ASP A 148 -19.53 33.20 1.51
N LEU A 149 -19.94 32.39 0.53
CA LEU A 149 -21.33 32.34 0.07
C LEU A 149 -22.28 31.86 1.18
N LEU A 150 -21.89 30.82 1.92
CA LEU A 150 -22.65 30.33 3.07
C LEU A 150 -22.71 31.37 4.19
N ARG A 151 -21.60 32.06 4.49
CA ARG A 151 -21.57 33.16 5.47
C ARG A 151 -22.53 34.27 5.07
N LYS A 152 -22.54 34.67 3.80
CA LYS A 152 -23.46 35.71 3.29
C LYS A 152 -24.92 35.27 3.38
N ALA A 153 -25.23 34.01 3.07
CA ALA A 153 -26.59 33.47 3.19
C ALA A 153 -27.07 33.41 4.66
N LEU A 154 -26.16 33.13 5.60
CA LEU A 154 -26.47 33.04 7.02
C LEU A 154 -26.44 34.39 7.75
N ALA A 155 -25.71 35.39 7.25
CA ALA A 155 -25.52 36.67 7.93
C ALA A 155 -26.84 37.40 8.27
N ALA A 156 -27.86 37.28 7.40
CA ALA A 156 -29.17 37.89 7.62
C ALA A 156 -30.05 37.11 8.63
N THR A 157 -29.83 35.80 8.75
CA THR A 157 -30.72 34.87 9.48
C THR A 157 -30.17 34.49 10.85
N ALA A 158 -28.86 34.32 10.94
CA ALA A 158 -28.12 33.95 12.14
C ALA A 158 -26.81 34.79 12.21
N PRO A 159 -26.88 36.05 12.68
CA PRO A 159 -25.70 36.93 12.75
C PRO A 159 -24.64 36.43 13.73
N ALA A 160 -24.99 35.54 14.65
CA ALA A 160 -24.05 34.91 15.58
C ALA A 160 -23.43 33.61 15.03
N ALA A 161 -23.73 33.23 13.78
CA ALA A 161 -23.20 32.03 13.17
C ALA A 161 -21.72 32.20 12.78
N ARG A 162 -20.87 31.31 13.28
CA ARG A 162 -19.49 31.11 12.81
C ARG A 162 -19.43 29.84 11.98
N ILE A 163 -18.74 29.92 10.86
CA ILE A 163 -18.52 28.78 9.97
C ILE A 163 -17.05 28.40 10.05
N ASP A 164 -16.80 27.21 10.62
CA ASP A 164 -15.48 26.63 10.70
C ASP A 164 -15.37 25.45 9.72
N ALA A 165 -14.33 25.52 8.88
CA ALA A 165 -13.97 24.41 8.02
C ALA A 165 -13.19 23.38 8.85
N GLN A 166 -13.70 22.15 8.90
CA GLN A 166 -13.15 21.08 9.74
C GLN A 166 -11.74 20.62 9.32
N SER A 167 -11.24 21.06 8.15
CA SER A 167 -10.10 20.46 7.46
C SER A 167 -8.72 21.05 7.82
N SER A 168 -8.62 22.26 8.37
CA SER A 168 -7.33 22.98 8.46
C SER A 168 -6.38 22.43 9.55
N TRP A 169 -6.91 21.93 10.66
CA TRP A 169 -6.12 21.45 11.80
C TRP A 169 -5.41 20.11 11.54
N LEU A 170 -5.92 19.30 10.62
CA LEU A 170 -5.36 17.98 10.26
C LEU A 170 -4.33 18.03 9.12
N ALA A 171 -4.06 19.22 8.57
CA ALA A 171 -3.02 19.39 7.56
C ALA A 171 -1.64 18.82 7.97
N PRO A 172 -1.18 18.89 9.25
CA PRO A 172 0.04 18.23 9.68
C PRO A 172 -0.04 16.69 9.63
N VAL A 173 -1.22 16.11 9.93
CA VAL A 173 -1.44 14.65 9.90
C VAL A 173 -1.35 14.12 8.47
N PHE A 174 -1.99 14.79 7.51
CA PHE A 174 -1.87 14.43 6.10
C PHE A 174 -0.44 14.56 5.58
N ARG A 175 0.31 15.58 6.04
CA ARG A 175 1.74 15.71 5.74
C ARG A 175 2.56 14.55 6.32
N ALA A 176 2.27 14.12 7.55
CA ALA A 176 2.94 12.98 8.17
C ALA A 176 2.66 11.66 7.41
N ILE A 177 1.40 11.46 6.96
CA ILE A 177 1.04 10.33 6.09
C ILE A 177 1.83 10.38 4.78
N GLY A 178 1.93 11.54 4.14
CA GLY A 178 2.73 11.73 2.94
C GLY A 178 4.22 11.43 3.17
N ALA A 179 4.79 11.82 4.32
CA ALA A 179 6.16 11.49 4.69
C ALA A 179 6.35 9.97 4.85
N LEU A 180 5.37 9.26 5.42
CA LEU A 180 5.41 7.81 5.57
C LEU A 180 5.33 7.08 4.22
N GLN A 181 4.58 7.64 3.26
CA GLN A 181 4.57 7.15 1.87
C GLN A 181 5.92 7.33 1.19
N TRP A 182 6.58 8.48 1.37
CA TRP A 182 7.95 8.71 0.88
C TRP A 182 8.95 7.75 1.51
N ALA A 183 8.83 7.49 2.81
CA ALA A 183 9.66 6.52 3.51
C ALA A 183 9.46 5.10 2.94
N ALA A 184 8.21 4.68 2.67
CA ALA A 184 7.93 3.40 2.03
C ALA A 184 8.50 3.32 0.61
N GLY A 185 8.39 4.39 -0.18
CA GLY A 185 9.04 4.48 -1.50
C GLY A 185 10.56 4.38 -1.42
N GLY A 186 11.18 5.04 -0.44
CA GLY A 186 12.61 4.93 -0.15
C GLY A 186 13.02 3.52 0.23
N LEU A 187 12.21 2.82 1.02
CA LEU A 187 12.46 1.43 1.41
C LEU A 187 12.37 0.48 0.20
N ILE A 188 11.39 0.67 -0.69
CA ILE A 188 11.27 -0.09 -1.94
C ILE A 188 12.50 0.14 -2.83
N ALA A 189 12.95 1.40 -2.96
CA ALA A 189 14.16 1.72 -3.72
C ALA A 189 15.41 1.07 -3.09
N LEU A 190 15.51 1.07 -1.75
CA LEU A 190 16.59 0.42 -1.02
C LEU A 190 16.60 -1.10 -1.25
N PHE A 191 15.44 -1.76 -1.22
CA PHE A 191 15.34 -3.20 -1.50
C PHE A 191 15.67 -3.53 -2.95
N ALA A 192 15.26 -2.69 -3.90
CA ALA A 192 15.66 -2.83 -5.29
C ALA A 192 17.19 -2.72 -5.44
N PHE A 193 17.81 -1.73 -4.81
CA PHE A 193 19.26 -1.55 -4.82
C PHE A 193 20.01 -2.73 -4.15
N ALA A 194 19.51 -3.22 -3.01
CA ALA A 194 20.04 -4.40 -2.34
C ALA A 194 19.95 -5.64 -3.23
N THR A 195 18.83 -5.82 -3.94
CA THR A 195 18.62 -6.92 -4.90
C THR A 195 19.63 -6.83 -6.04
N VAL A 196 19.82 -5.65 -6.64
CA VAL A 196 20.84 -5.43 -7.69
C VAL A 196 22.23 -5.80 -7.17
N SER A 197 22.58 -5.35 -5.96
CA SER A 197 23.88 -5.63 -5.33
C SER A 197 24.10 -7.12 -5.07
N ALA A 198 23.07 -7.82 -4.59
CA ALA A 198 23.11 -9.27 -4.37
C ALA A 198 23.31 -10.04 -5.69
N VAL A 199 22.57 -9.66 -6.75
CA VAL A 199 22.70 -10.26 -8.08
C VAL A 199 24.09 -9.99 -8.68
N LEU A 200 24.63 -8.78 -8.50
CA LEU A 200 25.98 -8.44 -8.92
C LEU A 200 27.02 -9.33 -8.25
N LEU A 201 26.94 -9.50 -6.93
CA LEU A 201 27.85 -10.34 -6.16
C LEU A 201 27.73 -11.81 -6.56
N ALA A 202 26.51 -12.31 -6.70
CA ALA A 202 26.25 -13.69 -7.12
C ALA A 202 26.79 -13.97 -8.53
N SER A 203 26.56 -13.05 -9.47
CA SER A 203 27.06 -13.17 -10.85
C SER A 203 28.59 -13.15 -10.89
N ARG A 204 29.23 -12.27 -10.11
CA ARG A 204 30.70 -12.21 -10.02
C ARG A 204 31.29 -13.49 -9.43
N ASN A 205 30.69 -14.00 -8.36
CA ASN A 205 31.13 -15.24 -7.73
C ASN A 205 30.98 -16.42 -8.70
N ALA A 206 29.85 -16.53 -9.39
CA ALA A 206 29.61 -17.61 -10.33
C ALA A 206 30.57 -17.58 -11.53
N LEU A 207 30.86 -16.39 -12.09
CA LEU A 207 31.87 -16.25 -13.16
C LEU A 207 33.28 -16.57 -12.67
N GLY A 208 33.62 -16.18 -11.44
CA GLY A 208 34.92 -16.47 -10.84
C GLY A 208 35.13 -17.98 -10.62
N THR A 209 34.13 -18.67 -10.08
CA THR A 209 34.19 -20.12 -9.81
C THR A 209 34.25 -20.96 -11.09
N HIS A 210 33.62 -20.52 -12.18
CA HIS A 210 33.55 -21.27 -13.44
C HIS A 210 34.46 -20.74 -14.54
N ARG A 211 35.46 -19.93 -14.21
CA ARG A 211 36.33 -19.26 -15.19
C ARG A 211 37.01 -20.23 -16.16
N GLU A 212 37.58 -21.32 -15.65
CA GLU A 212 38.28 -22.34 -16.46
C GLU A 212 37.34 -23.01 -17.47
N THR A 213 36.12 -23.36 -17.04
CA THR A 213 35.09 -23.92 -17.94
C THR A 213 34.67 -22.91 -19.01
N ILE A 214 34.52 -21.65 -18.64
CA ILE A 214 34.15 -20.57 -19.58
C ILE A 214 35.25 -20.39 -20.64
N GLU A 215 36.52 -20.42 -20.25
CA GLU A 215 37.66 -20.29 -21.15
C GLU A 215 37.73 -21.43 -22.17
N ILE A 216 37.53 -22.69 -21.74
CA ILE A 216 37.47 -23.85 -22.64
C ILE A 216 36.32 -23.71 -23.65
N VAL A 217 35.14 -23.31 -23.18
CA VAL A 217 33.96 -23.12 -24.04
C VAL A 217 34.16 -21.96 -25.01
N HIS A 218 34.85 -20.91 -24.60
CA HIS A 218 35.23 -19.79 -25.47
C HIS A 218 36.22 -20.22 -26.55
N MET A 219 37.24 -21.02 -26.20
CA MET A 219 38.18 -21.62 -27.17
C MET A 219 37.48 -22.53 -28.19
N LEU A 220 36.36 -23.16 -27.80
CA LEU A 220 35.52 -23.96 -28.69
C LEU A 220 34.61 -23.12 -29.61
N GLY A 221 34.67 -21.79 -29.54
CA GLY A 221 33.93 -20.86 -30.40
C GLY A 221 32.63 -20.31 -29.82
N ALA A 222 32.38 -20.44 -28.52
CA ALA A 222 31.18 -19.87 -27.91
C ALA A 222 31.25 -18.33 -27.83
N THR A 223 30.14 -17.69 -28.18
CA THR A 223 29.98 -16.23 -28.09
C THR A 223 29.59 -15.77 -26.68
N ASP A 224 30.02 -14.58 -26.28
CA ASP A 224 29.65 -13.96 -25.00
C ASP A 224 28.14 -13.89 -24.76
N VAL A 225 27.38 -13.71 -25.84
CA VAL A 225 25.91 -13.67 -25.80
C VAL A 225 25.32 -15.03 -25.46
N GLN A 226 25.91 -16.13 -25.94
CA GLN A 226 25.47 -17.49 -25.59
C GLN A 226 25.73 -17.77 -24.11
N ILE A 227 26.91 -17.40 -23.60
CA ILE A 227 27.25 -17.56 -22.18
C ILE A 227 26.31 -16.73 -21.31
N ALA A 228 26.10 -15.46 -21.65
CA ALA A 228 25.18 -14.58 -20.91
C ALA A 228 23.75 -15.14 -20.86
N ARG A 229 23.26 -15.75 -21.94
CA ARG A 229 21.89 -16.31 -21.99
C ARG A 229 21.68 -17.47 -21.03
N VAL A 230 22.70 -18.31 -20.82
CA VAL A 230 22.64 -19.42 -19.86
C VAL A 230 22.51 -18.87 -18.43
N PHE A 231 23.35 -17.91 -18.04
CA PHE A 231 23.27 -17.26 -16.73
C PHE A 231 21.94 -16.54 -16.52
N GLN A 232 21.46 -15.79 -17.51
CA GLN A 232 20.17 -15.10 -17.45
C GLN A 232 19.02 -16.07 -17.19
N ARG A 233 19.00 -17.23 -17.86
CA ARG A 233 17.91 -18.21 -17.71
C ARG A 233 17.86 -18.78 -16.30
N SER A 234 19.03 -19.12 -15.73
CA SER A 234 19.12 -19.60 -14.34
C SER A 234 18.69 -18.54 -13.32
N MET A 235 19.17 -17.30 -13.46
CA MET A 235 18.80 -16.20 -12.55
C MET A 235 17.33 -15.81 -12.71
N ALA A 236 16.77 -15.92 -13.92
CA ALA A 236 15.36 -15.67 -14.18
C ALA A 236 14.47 -16.72 -13.49
N THR A 237 14.84 -18.01 -13.51
CA THR A 237 14.09 -19.04 -12.80
C THR A 237 14.16 -18.84 -11.28
N ASP A 238 15.34 -18.49 -10.75
CA ASP A 238 15.53 -18.20 -9.34
C ASP A 238 14.69 -16.98 -8.90
N ALA A 239 14.69 -15.92 -9.71
CA ALA A 239 13.92 -14.72 -9.46
C ALA A 239 12.41 -14.96 -9.59
N ALA A 240 11.97 -15.79 -10.54
CA ALA A 240 10.56 -16.10 -10.72
C ALA A 240 10.02 -16.93 -9.54
N MET A 241 10.76 -17.94 -9.10
CA MET A 241 10.39 -18.74 -7.93
C MET A 241 10.46 -17.92 -6.64
N GLY A 242 11.55 -17.17 -6.46
CA GLY A 242 11.69 -16.24 -5.33
C GLY A 242 10.56 -15.22 -5.32
N GLY A 243 10.21 -14.65 -6.47
CA GLY A 243 9.12 -13.69 -6.60
C GLY A 243 7.75 -14.26 -6.32
N LEU A 244 7.47 -15.50 -6.74
CA LEU A 244 6.21 -16.16 -6.41
C LEU A 244 6.09 -16.43 -4.91
N VAL A 245 7.14 -17.00 -4.30
CA VAL A 245 7.17 -17.28 -2.85
C VAL A 245 7.10 -15.97 -2.06
N GLY A 246 7.85 -14.95 -2.47
CA GLY A 246 7.86 -13.63 -1.86
C GLY A 246 6.50 -12.94 -1.96
N LEU A 247 5.84 -13.01 -3.10
CA LEU A 247 4.48 -12.48 -3.27
C LEU A 247 3.51 -13.19 -2.32
N LEU A 248 3.50 -14.52 -2.28
CA LEU A 248 2.63 -15.28 -1.38
C LEU A 248 2.88 -14.94 0.08
N ALA A 249 4.13 -14.91 0.51
CA ALA A 249 4.50 -14.55 1.88
C ALA A 249 4.09 -13.10 2.23
N GLY A 250 4.32 -12.16 1.31
CA GLY A 250 3.91 -10.76 1.46
C GLY A 250 2.39 -10.62 1.57
N VAL A 251 1.63 -11.30 0.71
CA VAL A 251 0.16 -11.32 0.74
C VAL A 251 -0.36 -11.91 2.04
N VAL A 252 0.18 -13.04 2.48
CA VAL A 252 -0.19 -13.65 3.78
C VAL A 252 0.07 -12.69 4.93
N THR A 253 1.20 -11.99 4.92
CA THR A 253 1.56 -11.00 5.93
C THR A 253 0.57 -9.83 5.92
N VAL A 254 0.28 -9.26 4.75
CA VAL A 254 -0.68 -8.15 4.57
C VAL A 254 -2.08 -8.56 5.05
N LEU A 255 -2.56 -9.75 4.69
CA LEU A 255 -3.86 -10.26 5.15
C LEU A 255 -3.87 -10.50 6.67
N GLY A 256 -2.76 -10.96 7.24
CA GLY A 256 -2.59 -11.10 8.68
C GLY A 256 -2.71 -9.77 9.42
N LEU A 257 -1.98 -8.74 8.94
CA LEU A 257 -2.07 -7.38 9.47
C LEU A 257 -3.50 -6.83 9.33
N ALA A 258 -4.10 -6.94 8.15
CA ALA A 258 -5.46 -6.44 7.89
C ALA A 258 -6.50 -7.03 8.84
N ARG A 259 -6.41 -8.33 9.18
CA ARG A 259 -7.29 -8.97 10.15
C ARG A 259 -7.09 -8.44 11.57
N GLN A 260 -5.85 -8.18 11.99
CA GLN A 260 -5.58 -7.60 13.31
C GLN A 260 -6.14 -6.18 13.41
N PHE A 261 -5.96 -5.36 12.37
CA PHE A 261 -6.56 -4.03 12.33
C PHE A 261 -8.10 -4.08 12.30
N ALA A 262 -8.70 -5.07 11.64
CA ALA A 262 -10.16 -5.24 11.61
C ALA A 262 -10.72 -5.56 13.00
N ALA A 263 -9.97 -6.34 13.80
CA ALA A 263 -10.36 -6.68 15.16
C ALA A 263 -10.36 -5.49 16.13
N LEU A 264 -9.70 -4.37 15.79
CA LEU A 264 -9.70 -3.16 16.61
C LEU A 264 -11.02 -2.38 16.54
N GLY A 265 -11.99 -2.80 15.72
CA GLY A 265 -13.34 -2.23 15.68
C GLY A 265 -13.43 -0.79 15.17
N SER A 266 -12.35 -0.24 14.62
CA SER A 266 -12.21 1.21 14.40
C SER A 266 -12.97 1.78 13.20
N GLY A 267 -13.75 0.98 12.44
CA GLY A 267 -14.41 1.43 11.20
C GLY A 267 -13.45 1.80 10.05
N MET A 268 -12.19 2.14 10.36
CA MET A 268 -11.13 2.53 9.42
C MET A 268 -10.79 1.41 8.42
N VAL A 269 -10.99 0.15 8.76
CA VAL A 269 -10.70 -0.98 7.85
C VAL A 269 -11.64 -1.02 6.65
N ALA A 270 -12.88 -0.52 6.78
CA ALA A 270 -13.80 -0.43 5.65
C ALA A 270 -13.36 0.63 4.63
N GLN A 271 -12.67 1.68 5.08
CA GLN A 271 -12.25 2.82 4.24
C GLN A 271 -10.79 2.72 3.75
N GLY A 272 -9.92 2.00 4.45
CA GLY A 272 -8.51 1.78 4.09
C GLY A 272 -8.21 0.47 3.34
N SER A 273 -9.24 -0.26 2.88
CA SER A 273 -9.04 -1.55 2.20
C SER A 273 -8.36 -1.39 0.83
N LEU A 274 -7.53 -2.38 0.46
CA LEU A 274 -6.89 -2.41 -0.85
C LEU A 274 -7.93 -2.70 -1.94
N ALA A 275 -8.01 -1.81 -2.93
CA ALA A 275 -8.86 -1.98 -4.09
C ALA A 275 -8.30 -3.07 -5.02
N TRP A 276 -9.13 -3.59 -5.92
CA TRP A 276 -8.68 -4.56 -6.94
C TRP A 276 -7.48 -4.06 -7.76
N THR A 277 -7.44 -2.75 -8.04
CA THR A 277 -6.31 -2.10 -8.74
C THR A 277 -5.01 -2.18 -7.95
N ASP A 278 -5.06 -2.15 -6.62
CA ASP A 278 -3.87 -2.29 -5.78
C ASP A 278 -3.34 -3.72 -5.80
N TRP A 279 -4.23 -4.71 -5.82
CA TRP A 279 -3.84 -6.11 -5.97
C TRP A 279 -3.13 -6.37 -7.30
N VAL A 280 -3.58 -5.73 -8.38
CA VAL A 280 -2.88 -5.75 -9.67
C VAL A 280 -1.51 -5.08 -9.58
N ALA A 281 -1.41 -3.93 -8.90
CA ALA A 281 -0.13 -3.26 -8.69
C ALA A 281 0.86 -4.13 -7.87
N LEU A 282 0.38 -4.80 -6.82
CA LEU A 282 1.17 -5.73 -6.01
C LEU A 282 1.59 -6.97 -6.81
N ALA A 283 0.72 -7.51 -7.67
CA ALA A 283 1.06 -8.61 -8.57
C ALA A 283 2.12 -8.21 -9.61
N GLY A 284 2.23 -6.92 -9.95
CA GLY A 284 3.29 -6.38 -10.80
C GLY A 284 4.68 -6.34 -10.15
N ILE A 285 4.77 -6.36 -8.82
CA ILE A 285 6.04 -6.30 -8.07
C ILE A 285 6.98 -7.46 -8.41
N PRO A 286 6.59 -8.74 -8.32
CA PRO A 286 7.50 -9.84 -8.67
C PRO A 286 7.91 -9.81 -10.15
N ILE A 287 7.04 -9.34 -11.05
CA ILE A 287 7.37 -9.17 -12.47
C ILE A 287 8.48 -8.13 -12.64
N ALA A 288 8.33 -6.96 -11.99
CA ALA A 288 9.36 -5.93 -11.98
C ALA A 288 10.68 -6.43 -11.35
N GLY A 289 10.59 -7.21 -10.27
CA GLY A 289 11.74 -7.85 -9.64
C GLY A 289 12.48 -8.81 -10.57
N VAL A 290 11.76 -9.68 -11.27
CA VAL A 290 12.35 -10.60 -12.27
C VAL A 290 13.01 -9.82 -13.41
N LEU A 291 12.34 -8.80 -13.96
CA LEU A 291 12.91 -7.96 -15.02
C LEU A 291 14.20 -7.27 -14.56
N LEU A 292 14.20 -6.73 -13.33
CA LEU A 292 15.36 -6.10 -12.72
C LEU A 292 16.52 -7.11 -12.58
N VAL A 293 16.26 -8.30 -12.05
CA VAL A 293 17.29 -9.35 -11.93
C VAL A 293 17.84 -9.75 -13.31
N MET A 294 16.98 -9.97 -14.31
CA MET A 294 17.42 -10.34 -15.66
C MET A 294 18.28 -9.25 -16.30
N LEU A 295 17.91 -7.98 -16.15
CA LEU A 295 18.65 -6.85 -16.69
C LEU A 295 20.02 -6.73 -16.00
N THR A 296 20.03 -6.77 -14.66
CA THR A 296 21.27 -6.72 -13.87
C THR A 296 22.20 -7.87 -14.22
N ALA A 297 21.70 -9.11 -14.28
CA ALA A 297 22.50 -10.27 -14.64
C ALA A 297 23.13 -10.12 -16.04
N ARG A 298 22.34 -9.67 -17.04
CA ARG A 298 22.83 -9.43 -18.40
C ARG A 298 23.97 -8.43 -18.44
N LEU A 299 23.75 -7.26 -17.84
CA LEU A 299 24.71 -6.16 -17.86
C LEU A 299 25.99 -6.56 -17.13
N THR A 300 25.87 -7.31 -16.03
CA THR A 300 27.01 -7.78 -15.24
C THR A 300 27.86 -8.77 -16.02
N VAL A 301 27.25 -9.78 -16.63
CA VAL A 301 28.00 -10.80 -17.39
C VAL A 301 28.68 -10.18 -18.61
N LEU A 302 27.98 -9.34 -19.38
CA LEU A 302 28.57 -8.65 -20.53
C LEU A 302 29.68 -7.66 -20.13
N ALA A 303 29.61 -7.05 -18.95
CA ALA A 303 30.66 -6.18 -18.44
C ALA A 303 31.85 -6.95 -17.85
N ALA A 304 31.66 -8.21 -17.47
CA ALA A 304 32.74 -9.08 -17.00
C ALA A 304 33.49 -9.70 -18.18
N LEU A 305 32.78 -10.19 -19.20
CA LEU A 305 33.37 -10.80 -20.40
C LEU A 305 34.21 -9.79 -21.20
N ARG A 306 33.73 -8.55 -21.35
CA ARG A 306 34.50 -7.44 -21.97
C ARG A 306 35.80 -7.06 -21.27
N ARG A 307 36.02 -7.53 -20.03
CA ARG A 307 37.27 -7.30 -19.29
C ARG A 307 38.23 -8.49 -19.35
N MET A 308 37.78 -9.62 -19.87
CA MET A 308 38.59 -10.85 -19.99
C MET A 308 39.23 -11.01 -21.36
N VAL A 309 38.67 -10.37 -22.38
CA VAL A 309 39.26 -10.19 -23.73
C VAL A 309 39.97 -8.84 -23.78
#